data_AF-G5EJK6-F1
#
_entry.id   AF-G5EJK6-F1
#
_cell.length_a   1.000
_cell.length_b   1.000
_cell.length_c   1.000
_cell.angle_alpha   90.00
_cell.angle_beta   90.00
_cell.angle_gamma   90.00
#
_symmetry.space_group_name_H-M   'P 1'
#
loop_
_entity.id
_entity.type
_entity.pdbx_description
1 polymer ?
#
loop_
_entity_poly.entity_id
_entity_poly.type
_entity_poly.pdbx_seq_one_letter_code
_entity_poly.pdbx_strand_id
1 'polypeptide(L)'
;IWPSNYSNPTMPSNCIGSQFTDSKYPKLRSKLKRSWPDVESGNDTKFWEGEWNKHGKCSERTLNQFQYFERSHEMWNFHNITEILKNASIVPHP
;
A
#
# COMPACT_ATOMS: atom_id res chain seq x y z
N ILE A 1 2.05 0.55 -2.33
CA ILE A 1 2.43 0.75 -3.74
C ILE A 1 3.91 0.44 -3.89
N TRP A 2 4.36 -0.17 -4.99
CA TRP A 2 5.77 -0.52 -5.14
C TRP A 2 6.43 0.37 -6.20
N PRO A 3 7.38 1.24 -5.83
CA PRO A 3 8.15 2.00 -6.80
C PRO A 3 8.85 1.05 -7.77
N SER A 4 8.86 1.38 -9.05
CA SER A 4 9.48 0.57 -10.10
C SER A 4 10.36 1.42 -11.00
N ASN A 5 11.37 0.80 -11.60
CA ASN A 5 12.20 1.42 -12.63
C ASN A 5 11.93 0.68 -13.95
N TYR A 6 11.33 1.37 -14.92
CA TYR A 6 11.01 0.75 -16.21
C TYR A 6 12.27 0.31 -16.98
N SER A 7 13.34 1.09 -16.90
CA SER A 7 14.59 0.86 -17.63
C SER A 7 15.52 -0.16 -16.95
N ASN A 8 15.24 -0.53 -15.70
CA ASN A 8 15.98 -1.58 -14.98
C ASN A 8 14.98 -2.46 -14.22
N PRO A 9 14.75 -3.71 -14.66
CA PRO A 9 13.65 -4.55 -14.18
C PRO A 9 13.77 -4.95 -12.70
N THR A 10 14.90 -4.65 -12.05
CA THR A 10 15.00 -4.80 -10.60
C THR A 10 14.16 -3.72 -9.90
N MET A 11 13.02 -4.14 -9.35
CA MET A 11 12.18 -3.28 -8.51
C MET A 11 13.02 -2.78 -7.32
N PRO A 12 13.15 -1.45 -7.12
CA PRO A 12 13.86 -0.93 -5.96
C PRO A 12 13.20 -1.44 -4.69
N SER A 13 14.00 -2.07 -3.83
CA SER A 13 13.58 -2.58 -2.54
C SER A 13 14.69 -2.38 -1.50
N ASN A 14 14.32 -2.35 -0.23
CA ASN A 14 15.24 -2.18 0.91
C ASN A 14 16.11 -0.92 0.80
N CYS A 15 15.58 0.16 0.21
CA CYS A 15 16.30 1.42 0.07
C CYS A 15 16.66 2.04 1.42
N ILE A 16 17.74 2.83 1.44
CA ILE A 16 18.12 3.64 2.60
C ILE A 16 17.07 4.74 2.79
N GLY A 17 16.60 4.91 4.02
CA GLY A 17 15.53 5.85 4.36
C GLY A 17 15.05 5.69 5.81
N SER A 18 14.09 6.51 6.23
CA SER A 18 13.52 6.47 7.58
C SER A 18 12.78 5.17 7.82
N GLN A 19 12.99 4.57 8.99
CA GLN A 19 12.26 3.37 9.40
C GLN A 19 10.77 3.67 9.57
N PHE A 20 9.96 2.62 9.49
CA PHE A 20 8.55 2.73 9.79
C PHE A 20 8.35 3.33 11.18
N THR A 21 7.46 4.30 11.25
CA THR A 21 6.98 4.83 12.52
C THR A 21 5.50 4.55 12.59
N ASP A 22 5.04 3.94 13.69
CA ASP A 22 3.61 3.78 13.90
C ASP A 22 2.97 5.15 14.12
N SER A 23 2.53 5.71 13.01
CA SER A 23 2.10 7.08 12.94
C SER A 23 0.74 7.28 13.62
N LYS A 24 0.62 8.35 14.41
CA LYS A 24 -0.60 8.72 15.16
C LYS A 24 -1.67 9.34 14.23
N TYR A 25 -1.95 8.73 13.08
CA TYR A 25 -2.97 9.17 12.14
C TYR A 25 -4.17 8.22 12.19
N PRO A 26 -5.05 8.32 13.22
CA PRO A 26 -6.14 7.37 13.42
C PRO A 26 -7.08 7.30 12.20
N LYS A 27 -7.34 8.44 11.55
CA LYS A 27 -8.15 8.50 10.33
C LYS A 27 -7.55 7.70 9.17
N LEU A 28 -6.23 7.82 8.95
CA LEU A 28 -5.54 7.06 7.90
C LEU A 28 -5.49 5.57 8.23
N ARG A 29 -5.22 5.21 9.50
CA ARG A 29 -5.28 3.81 9.94
C ARG A 29 -6.65 3.19 9.68
N SER A 30 -7.75 3.87 9.99
CA SER A 30 -9.09 3.39 9.68
C SER A 30 -9.36 3.22 8.18
N LYS A 31 -8.77 4.07 7.33
CA LYS A 31 -8.82 3.91 5.88
C LYS A 31 -8.04 2.67 5.43
N LEU A 32 -6.79 2.52 5.91
CA LEU A 32 -5.91 1.39 5.57
C LEU A 32 -6.47 0.04 6.04
N LYS A 33 -7.10 -0.03 7.21
CA LYS A 33 -7.76 -1.27 7.67
C LYS A 33 -8.79 -1.82 6.69
N ARG A 34 -9.40 -0.96 5.87
CA ARG A 34 -10.34 -1.39 4.82
C ARG A 34 -9.63 -1.64 3.49
N SER A 35 -8.75 -0.73 3.09
CA SER A 35 -8.15 -0.77 1.75
C SER A 35 -6.91 -1.66 1.65
N TRP A 36 -6.27 -1.97 2.78
CA TRP A 36 -5.00 -2.68 2.82
C TRP A 36 -4.80 -3.50 4.10
N PRO A 37 -5.71 -4.45 4.44
CA PRO A 37 -5.57 -5.31 5.61
C PRO A 37 -4.47 -6.35 5.42
N ASP A 38 -3.93 -6.86 6.52
CA ASP A 38 -3.18 -8.12 6.53
C ASP A 38 -4.15 -9.30 6.45
N VAL A 39 -4.05 -10.07 5.37
CA VAL A 39 -4.91 -11.23 5.09
C VAL A 39 -4.31 -12.56 5.54
N GLU A 40 -3.05 -12.57 5.97
CA GLU A 40 -2.36 -13.81 6.39
C GLU A 40 -2.36 -13.96 7.90
N SER A 41 -1.85 -12.96 8.63
CA SER A 41 -1.69 -13.05 10.10
C SER A 41 -2.68 -12.18 10.88
N GLY A 42 -3.41 -11.30 10.20
CA GLY A 42 -4.32 -10.32 10.80
C GLY A 42 -3.61 -9.18 11.56
N ASN A 43 -2.29 -9.06 11.43
CA ASN A 43 -1.51 -7.98 12.04
C ASN A 43 -1.18 -6.90 11.00
N ASP A 44 -2.18 -6.04 10.76
CA ASP A 44 -2.09 -4.90 9.84
C ASP A 44 -0.84 -4.04 10.06
N THR A 45 -0.46 -3.78 11.31
CA THR A 45 0.65 -2.85 11.60
C THR A 45 1.99 -3.46 11.21
N LYS A 46 2.20 -4.74 11.51
CA LYS A 46 3.40 -5.47 11.10
C LYS A 46 3.49 -5.57 9.57
N PHE A 47 2.36 -5.79 8.92
CA PHE A 47 2.30 -5.82 7.47
C PHE A 47 2.66 -4.45 6.84
N TRP A 48 2.05 -3.36 7.32
CA TRP A 48 2.36 -2.00 6.86
C TRP A 48 3.81 -1.60 7.12
N GLU A 49 4.36 -2.00 8.27
CA GLU A 49 5.77 -1.82 8.59
C GLU A 49 6.66 -2.50 7.55
N GLY A 50 6.39 -3.77 7.21
CA GLY A 50 7.12 -4.51 6.18
C GLY A 50 7.06 -3.82 4.82
N GLU A 51 5.87 -3.38 4.40
CA GLU A 51 5.66 -2.69 3.13
C GLU A 51 6.39 -1.34 3.07
N TRP A 52 6.36 -0.55 4.14
CA TRP A 52 7.12 0.70 4.20
C TRP A 52 8.63 0.44 4.17
N ASN A 53 9.11 -0.46 5.02
CA ASN A 53 10.53 -0.72 5.18
C ASN A 53 11.14 -1.36 3.92
N LYS A 54 10.39 -2.18 3.20
CA LYS A 54 10.86 -2.82 1.97
C LYS A 54 10.64 -1.95 0.74
N HIS A 55 9.50 -1.28 0.61
CA HIS A 55 9.10 -0.60 -0.62
C HIS A 55 8.90 0.92 -0.45
N GLY A 56 8.22 1.35 0.61
CA GLY A 56 7.89 2.76 0.83
C GLY A 56 9.10 3.69 0.89
N LYS A 57 10.18 3.28 1.58
CA LYS A 57 11.45 4.03 1.63
C LYS A 57 12.04 4.35 0.26
N CYS A 58 11.80 3.50 -0.74
CA CYS A 58 12.30 3.74 -2.10
C CYS A 58 11.63 4.94 -2.79
N SER A 59 10.51 5.44 -2.24
CA SER A 59 9.84 6.67 -2.68
C SER A 59 10.01 7.84 -1.72
N GLU A 60 10.79 7.71 -0.65
CA GLU A 60 10.82 8.70 0.44
C GLU A 60 11.25 10.11 0.00
N ARG A 61 12.04 10.20 -1.08
CA ARG A 61 12.43 11.49 -1.67
C ARG A 61 11.25 12.30 -2.21
N THR A 62 10.13 11.66 -2.54
CA THR A 62 8.93 12.30 -3.11
C THR A 62 7.68 12.11 -2.26
N LEU A 63 7.55 10.99 -1.56
CA LEU A 63 6.43 10.65 -0.70
C LEU A 63 6.95 10.26 0.68
N ASN A 64 6.68 11.10 1.68
CA ASN A 64 6.91 10.68 3.06
C ASN A 64 5.97 9.52 3.45
N GLN A 65 6.18 8.89 4.60
CA GLN A 65 5.40 7.73 5.04
C GLN A 65 3.88 7.98 5.01
N PHE A 66 3.42 9.14 5.48
CA PHE A 66 2.00 9.49 5.46
C PHE A 66 1.46 9.53 4.02
N GLN A 67 2.15 10.25 3.14
CA GLN A 67 1.76 10.39 1.73
C GLN A 67 1.79 9.06 0.97
N TYR A 68 2.75 8.18 1.27
CA TYR A 68 2.84 6.84 0.70
C TYR A 68 1.59 6.01 0.99
N PHE A 69 1.16 5.99 2.26
CA PHE A 69 -0.03 5.25 2.67
C PHE A 69 -1.33 5.92 2.21
N GLU A 70 -1.41 7.25 2.26
CA GLU A 70 -2.55 8.01 1.74
C GLU A 70 -2.74 7.75 0.25
N ARG A 71 -1.67 7.86 -0.55
CA ARG A 71 -1.70 7.58 -1.98
C ARG A 71 -2.13 6.15 -2.28
N SER A 72 -1.67 5.19 -1.48
CA SER A 72 -2.04 3.78 -1.63
C SER A 72 -3.54 3.57 -1.40
N HIS A 73 -4.12 4.22 -0.38
CA HIS A 73 -5.56 4.19 -0.14
C HIS A 73 -6.35 4.85 -1.28
N GLU A 74 -5.89 6.01 -1.76
CA GLU A 74 -6.54 6.70 -2.88
C GLU A 74 -6.57 5.85 -4.16
N MET A 75 -5.47 5.16 -4.47
CA MET A 75 -5.41 4.25 -5.62
C MET A 75 -6.41 3.10 -5.48
N TRP A 76 -6.49 2.48 -4.31
CA TRP A 76 -7.48 1.43 -4.04
C TRP A 76 -8.91 1.95 -4.19
N ASN A 77 -9.21 3.13 -3.66
CA ASN A 77 -10.55 3.71 -3.68
C ASN A 77 -10.98 4.15 -5.08
N PHE A 78 -10.05 4.70 -5.87
CA PHE A 78 -10.32 5.16 -7.23
C PHE A 78 -10.50 3.99 -8.21
N HIS A 79 -9.79 2.88 -8.00
CA HIS A 79 -9.86 1.68 -8.83
C HIS A 79 -10.66 0.57 -8.13
N ASN A 80 -11.98 0.73 -8.01
CA ASN A 80 -12.86 -0.30 -7.47
C ASN A 80 -12.98 -1.51 -8.43
N ILE A 81 -11.97 -2.37 -8.43
CA ILE A 81 -11.88 -3.54 -9.32
C ILE A 81 -13.09 -4.46 -9.15
N THR A 82 -13.61 -4.61 -7.93
CA THR A 82 -14.81 -5.41 -7.66
C THR A 82 -16.01 -4.91 -8.48
N GLU A 83 -16.24 -3.61 -8.51
CA GLU A 83 -17.35 -3.02 -9.26
C GLU A 83 -17.11 -3.04 -10.76
N ILE A 84 -15.87 -2.78 -11.20
CA ILE A 84 -15.46 -2.88 -12.61
C ILE A 84 -15.74 -4.29 -13.14
N LEU A 85 -15.31 -5.33 -12.42
CA LEU A 85 -15.51 -6.73 -12.82
C LEU A 85 -16.99 -7.13 -12.76
N LYS A 86 -17.71 -6.71 -11.71
CA LYS A 86 -19.15 -6.97 -11.58
C LYS A 86 -19.95 -6.37 -12.74
N ASN A 87 -19.62 -5.16 -13.17
CA ASN A 87 -20.28 -4.52 -14.32
C ASN A 87 -20.01 -5.26 -15.64
N ALA A 88 -18.89 -5.99 -15.72
CA ALA A 88 -18.57 -6.90 -16.82
C ALA A 88 -19.16 -8.31 -16.62
N SER A 89 -20.03 -8.53 -15.63
CA SER A 89 -20.57 -9.84 -15.25
C SER A 89 -19.51 -10.88 -14.85
N ILE A 90 -18.33 -10.42 -14.44
CA ILE A 90 -17.27 -11.25 -13.86
C ILE A 90 -17.42 -11.17 -12.34
N VAL A 91 -17.91 -12.25 -11.74
CA VAL A 91 -18.14 -12.32 -10.28
C VAL A 91 -17.30 -13.44 -9.67
N PRO A 92 -16.82 -13.29 -8.43
CA PRO A 92 -16.18 -14.39 -7.71
C PRO A 92 -17.12 -15.59 -7.63
N HIS A 93 -16.59 -16.79 -7.92
CA HIS A 93 -17.31 -18.04 -7.74
C HIS A 93 -16.75 -18.78 -6.51
N PRO A 94 -17.60 -19.40 -5.67
CA PRO A 94 -17.16 -20.15 -4.49
C PRO A 94 -16.27 -21.36 -4.83
#